data_AF-A0A2N8L3V5-F1
#
_entry.id   AF-A0A2N8L3V5-F1
#
_cell.length_a   1.000
_cell.length_b   1.000
_cell.length_c   1.000
_cell.angle_alpha   90.00
_cell.angle_beta   90.00
_cell.angle_gamma   90.00
#
_symmetry.space_group_name_H-M   'P 1'
#
loop_
_entity.id
_entity.type
_entity.pdbx_description
1 polymer ?
#
loop_
_entity_poly.entity_id
_entity_poly.type
_entity_poly.pdbx_seq_one_letter_code
_entity_poly.pdbx_strand_id
1 'polypeptide(L)'
;MRCIAIDWGSSSRRAYALDENGQLLAERHDQAGVLHAALNCKPGQRRDFGAELTGFIGDWLRQGPRTVWLSGMIGSRLGWREAPYLPVPLALDQLGAQALDLDWPAARMVCAEPPRLRLLPGLSQLPEAGPADVMRGEETQLLGAWRHWQASGTAAGDEALFILPGTHSKWAHLRSDRGLAQVQSFQTFMTGELFRLLSQQGALGSLIDSTLPLLEHPLAQQGFDQGVDWAQDDASSLLAQLFRVRAEALLAPPPHTPGSAVDALRLQAAARLSGLLIGSELGQLRRQPALRALPLLAVGEARLCAWYARAAERLSLSLQCLDPREAHLAALRALEGLGE
;
A
#
# COMPACT_ATOMS: atom_id res chain seq x y z
N MET A 1 -0.46 23.78 -16.29
CA MET A 1 -0.52 22.54 -15.50
C MET A 1 -1.94 22.42 -14.96
N ARG A 2 -2.57 21.24 -14.97
CA ARG A 2 -3.95 21.08 -14.48
C ARG A 2 -3.98 20.90 -12.98
N CYS A 3 -3.35 19.85 -12.50
CA CYS A 3 -3.34 19.49 -11.09
C CYS A 3 -2.02 18.85 -10.68
N ILE A 4 -1.80 18.81 -9.37
CA ILE A 4 -0.76 18.02 -8.74
C ILE A 4 -1.46 17.13 -7.71
N ALA A 5 -1.03 15.88 -7.54
CA ALA A 5 -1.42 15.10 -6.37
C ALA A 5 -0.20 14.62 -5.61
N ILE A 6 -0.36 14.57 -4.29
CA ILE A 6 0.65 14.14 -3.34
C ILE A 6 0.06 13.00 -2.52
N ASP A 7 0.64 11.81 -2.68
CA ASP A 7 0.48 10.74 -1.72
C ASP A 7 1.54 10.90 -0.62
N TRP A 8 1.11 11.32 0.56
CA TRP A 8 1.99 11.66 1.66
C TRP A 8 1.83 10.65 2.79
N GLY A 9 2.58 9.56 2.68
CA GLY A 9 2.57 8.44 3.62
C GLY A 9 3.35 8.70 4.91
N SER A 10 3.43 7.66 5.74
CA SER A 10 4.13 7.69 7.03
C SER A 10 5.63 7.95 6.87
N SER A 11 6.29 7.26 5.94
CA SER A 11 7.75 7.28 5.75
C SER A 11 8.20 7.98 4.48
N SER A 12 7.34 8.08 3.46
CA SER A 12 7.68 8.67 2.17
C SER A 12 6.55 9.56 1.66
N ARG A 13 6.84 10.36 0.63
CA ARG A 13 5.83 11.05 -0.16
C ARG A 13 6.15 10.97 -1.64
N ARG A 14 5.10 10.93 -2.46
CA ARG A 14 5.16 10.85 -3.92
C ARG A 14 4.26 11.94 -4.50
N ALA A 15 4.70 12.57 -5.58
CA ALA A 15 4.00 13.65 -6.24
C ALA A 15 3.93 13.42 -7.74
N TYR A 16 2.79 13.73 -8.35
CA TYR A 16 2.56 13.65 -9.78
C TYR A 16 1.87 14.92 -10.26
N ALA A 17 2.35 15.50 -11.36
CA ALA A 17 1.77 16.68 -11.98
C ALA A 17 1.16 16.32 -13.34
N LEU A 18 -0.09 16.69 -13.57
CA LEU A 18 -0.79 16.46 -14.85
C LEU A 18 -1.00 17.75 -15.63
N ASP A 19 -1.04 17.62 -16.96
CA ASP A 19 -1.49 18.68 -17.86
C ASP A 19 -3.02 18.70 -18.01
N GLU A 20 -3.53 19.64 -18.82
CA GLU A 20 -4.98 19.80 -19.07
C GLU A 20 -5.62 18.59 -19.78
N ASN A 21 -4.82 17.72 -20.41
CA ASN A 21 -5.28 16.50 -21.07
C ASN A 21 -5.12 15.24 -20.18
N GLY A 22 -4.67 15.39 -18.93
CA GLY A 22 -4.41 14.26 -18.03
C GLY A 22 -3.13 13.49 -18.34
N GLN A 23 -2.21 14.07 -19.12
CA GLN A 23 -0.88 13.52 -19.37
C GLN A 23 0.07 13.89 -18.23
N LEU A 24 0.95 12.94 -17.86
CA LEU A 24 1.95 13.19 -16.84
C LEU A 24 3.00 14.19 -17.35
N LEU A 25 3.17 15.29 -16.63
CA LEU A 25 4.22 16.28 -16.88
C LEU A 25 5.48 15.98 -16.09
N ALA A 26 5.33 15.59 -14.82
CA ALA A 26 6.45 15.34 -13.92
C ALA A 26 6.04 14.48 -12.73
N GLU A 27 7.00 13.75 -12.18
CA GLU A 27 6.85 12.95 -10.96
C GLU A 27 8.04 13.20 -10.00
N ARG A 28 7.79 13.10 -8.70
CA ARG A 28 8.80 13.23 -7.63
C ARG A 28 8.51 12.30 -6.48
N HIS A 29 9.56 11.87 -5.78
CA HIS A 29 9.42 11.14 -4.54
C HIS A 29 10.60 11.43 -3.60
N ASP A 30 10.35 11.35 -2.29
CA ASP A 30 11.39 11.39 -1.27
C ASP A 30 10.97 10.60 -0.01
N GLN A 31 11.84 10.56 1.00
CA GLN A 31 11.60 9.88 2.28
C GLN A 31 11.10 10.85 3.38
N ALA A 32 10.52 12.00 3.02
CA ALA A 32 10.02 13.00 3.96
C ALA A 32 8.55 12.75 4.35
N GLY A 33 8.23 11.52 4.76
CA GLY A 33 6.90 11.14 5.23
C GLY A 33 6.44 11.90 6.49
N VAL A 34 5.19 11.67 6.90
CA VAL A 34 4.59 12.32 8.08
C VAL A 34 5.36 12.01 9.37
N LEU A 35 5.76 10.75 9.57
CA LEU A 35 6.46 10.30 10.78
C LEU A 35 7.94 10.69 10.78
N HIS A 36 8.59 10.74 9.61
CA HIS A 36 9.99 11.18 9.52
C HIS A 36 10.18 12.60 10.09
N ALA A 37 9.21 13.48 9.90
CA ALA A 37 9.32 14.83 10.43
C ALA A 37 8.77 15.02 11.84
N ALA A 38 7.92 14.12 12.33
CA ALA A 38 7.53 14.11 13.74
C ALA A 38 8.75 13.86 14.65
N LEU A 39 9.74 13.08 14.17
CA LEU A 39 10.98 12.78 14.91
C LEU A 39 12.02 13.91 14.86
N ASN A 40 11.93 14.83 13.88
CA ASN A 40 12.93 15.89 13.66
C ASN A 40 12.49 17.27 14.20
N CYS A 41 11.28 17.37 14.78
CA CYS A 41 10.80 18.60 15.41
C CYS A 41 11.25 18.69 16.87
N LYS A 42 11.68 19.88 17.31
CA LYS A 42 11.96 20.12 18.73
C LYS A 42 10.67 20.01 19.55
N PRO A 43 10.73 19.58 20.83
CA PRO A 43 9.57 19.61 21.72
C PRO A 43 8.90 20.98 21.72
N GLY A 44 7.59 21.02 21.45
CA GLY A 44 6.80 22.26 21.38
C GLY A 44 6.74 22.93 20.00
N GLN A 45 7.50 22.46 19.00
CA GLN A 45 7.40 22.94 17.62
C GLN A 45 6.44 22.04 16.82
N ARG A 46 5.41 22.64 16.19
CA ARG A 46 4.60 21.95 15.19
C ARG A 46 5.30 22.03 13.83
N ARG A 47 5.32 20.92 13.10
CA ARG A 47 5.83 20.88 11.71
C ARG A 47 5.00 21.83 10.85
N ASP A 48 5.67 22.61 10.00
CA ASP A 48 5.02 23.42 8.98
C ASP A 48 4.93 22.63 7.68
N PHE A 49 3.91 21.77 7.58
CA PHE A 49 3.64 20.99 6.37
C PHE A 49 3.43 21.87 5.14
N GLY A 50 2.93 23.10 5.30
CA GLY A 50 2.73 24.04 4.21
C GLY A 50 4.03 24.55 3.63
N ALA A 51 4.98 24.93 4.47
CA ALA A 51 6.33 25.30 4.03
C ALA A 51 7.04 24.13 3.36
N GLU A 52 6.90 22.92 3.89
CA GLU A 52 7.54 21.73 3.32
C GLU A 52 6.94 21.29 1.98
N LEU A 53 5.62 21.38 1.83
CA LEU A 53 4.98 21.17 0.55
C LEU A 53 5.44 22.23 -0.46
N THR A 54 5.55 23.49 -0.03
CA THR A 54 6.04 24.60 -0.86
C THR A 54 7.48 24.35 -1.31
N GLY A 55 8.34 23.87 -0.42
CA GLY A 55 9.71 23.49 -0.77
C GLY A 55 9.78 22.31 -1.75
N PHE A 56 8.86 21.35 -1.60
CA PHE A 56 8.87 20.11 -2.40
C PHE A 56 8.34 20.29 -3.82
N ILE A 57 7.31 21.11 -4.02
CA ILE A 57 6.64 21.31 -5.33
C ILE A 57 6.60 22.78 -5.78
N GLY A 58 7.37 23.68 -5.15
CA GLY A 58 7.26 25.12 -5.38
C GLY A 58 7.56 25.57 -6.82
N ASP A 59 8.44 24.87 -7.53
CA ASP A 59 8.68 25.09 -8.95
C ASP A 59 7.56 24.58 -9.86
N TRP A 60 6.78 23.59 -9.42
CA TRP A 60 5.54 23.18 -10.09
C TRP A 60 4.41 24.18 -9.82
N LEU A 61 4.33 24.74 -8.61
CA LEU A 61 3.35 25.78 -8.27
C LEU A 61 3.50 27.03 -9.15
N ARG A 62 4.74 27.38 -9.53
CA ARG A 62 5.01 28.49 -10.46
C ARG A 62 4.41 28.29 -11.85
N GLN A 63 4.01 27.06 -12.20
CA GLN A 63 3.36 26.73 -13.47
C GLN A 63 1.82 26.86 -13.40
N GLY A 64 1.28 27.35 -12.28
CA GLY A 64 -0.14 27.65 -12.09
C GLY A 64 -1.06 26.42 -12.18
N PRO A 65 -0.86 25.36 -11.37
CA PRO A 65 -1.87 24.31 -11.24
C PRO A 65 -3.18 24.89 -10.68
N ARG A 66 -4.32 24.27 -11.00
CA ARG A 66 -5.64 24.67 -10.45
C ARG A 66 -5.90 24.04 -9.09
N THR A 67 -5.51 22.78 -8.93
CA THR A 67 -5.76 21.98 -7.73
C THR A 67 -4.49 21.24 -7.32
N VAL A 68 -4.25 21.16 -6.01
CA VAL A 68 -3.30 20.24 -5.39
C VAL A 68 -4.08 19.29 -4.50
N TRP A 69 -4.03 18.00 -4.81
CA TRP A 69 -4.65 16.93 -4.02
C TRP A 69 -3.64 16.36 -3.02
N LEU A 70 -4.09 16.14 -1.79
CA LEU A 70 -3.33 15.45 -0.75
C LEU A 70 -4.07 14.18 -0.35
N SER A 71 -3.36 13.06 -0.28
CA SER A 71 -3.86 11.78 0.24
C SER A 71 -2.89 11.19 1.26
N GLY A 72 -3.36 10.18 1.99
CA GLY A 72 -2.54 9.42 2.92
C GLY A 72 -2.42 10.07 4.30
N MET A 73 -1.32 9.77 4.99
CA MET A 73 -1.12 10.06 6.41
C MET A 73 -1.05 11.56 6.74
N ILE A 74 -0.90 12.43 5.75
CA ILE A 74 -1.02 13.89 5.92
C ILE A 74 -2.41 14.30 6.41
N GLY A 75 -3.43 13.47 6.20
CA GLY A 75 -4.77 13.62 6.76
C GLY A 75 -5.01 12.96 8.12
N SER A 76 -3.98 12.38 8.74
CA SER A 76 -4.09 11.74 10.06
C SER A 76 -4.01 12.73 11.21
N ARG A 77 -4.18 12.26 12.45
CA ARG A 77 -3.95 13.05 13.68
C ARG A 77 -2.53 13.59 13.82
N LEU A 78 -1.56 12.92 13.19
CA LEU A 78 -0.15 13.33 13.18
C LEU A 78 0.18 14.17 11.93
N GLY A 79 -0.77 14.32 11.01
CA GLY A 79 -0.62 15.04 9.76
C GLY A 79 -0.89 16.54 9.88
N TRP A 80 -1.15 17.18 8.74
CA TRP A 80 -1.44 18.61 8.66
C TRP A 80 -2.81 18.92 9.24
N ARG A 81 -3.84 18.17 8.82
CA ARG A 81 -5.21 18.32 9.32
C ARG A 81 -5.86 16.95 9.37
N GLU A 82 -6.51 16.62 10.49
CA GLU A 82 -7.27 15.38 10.59
C GLU A 82 -8.47 15.44 9.63
N ALA A 83 -8.49 14.55 8.65
CA ALA A 83 -9.64 14.35 7.77
C ALA A 83 -10.50 13.18 8.32
N PRO A 84 -11.80 13.40 8.60
CA PRO A 84 -12.69 12.34 9.07
C PRO A 84 -12.70 11.13 8.13
N TYR A 85 -12.92 9.94 8.67
CA TYR A 85 -13.13 8.75 7.86
C TYR A 85 -14.54 8.74 7.28
N LEU A 86 -14.69 8.23 6.05
CA LEU A 86 -15.98 7.96 5.44
C LEU A 86 -16.37 6.50 5.66
N PRO A 87 -17.59 6.21 6.15
CA PRO A 87 -18.03 4.83 6.33
C PRO A 87 -18.25 4.13 4.99
N VAL A 88 -17.86 2.85 4.89
CA VAL A 88 -18.25 1.96 3.78
C VAL A 88 -19.62 1.30 4.10
N PRO A 89 -20.45 0.97 3.07
CA PRO A 89 -20.18 1.06 1.64
C PRO A 89 -20.09 2.50 1.10
N LEU A 90 -19.11 2.77 0.23
CA LEU A 90 -18.89 4.10 -0.37
C LEU A 90 -18.49 3.98 -1.85
N ALA A 91 -19.09 4.81 -2.71
CA ALA A 91 -18.60 5.01 -4.08
C ALA A 91 -17.34 5.88 -4.06
N LEU A 92 -16.21 5.34 -4.54
CA LEU A 92 -14.90 6.03 -4.57
C LEU A 92 -14.92 7.31 -5.38
N ASP A 93 -15.84 7.42 -6.34
CA ASP A 93 -16.09 8.62 -7.13
C ASP A 93 -16.52 9.81 -6.28
N GLN A 94 -17.04 9.56 -5.08
CA GLN A 94 -17.42 10.59 -4.12
C GLN A 94 -16.23 11.16 -3.33
N LEU A 95 -15.04 10.53 -3.37
CA LEU A 95 -13.87 10.96 -2.59
C LEU A 95 -13.51 12.42 -2.86
N GLY A 96 -13.49 12.83 -4.13
CA GLY A 96 -13.17 14.20 -4.52
C GLY A 96 -14.19 15.22 -4.01
N ALA A 97 -15.47 14.85 -3.89
CA ALA A 97 -16.50 15.72 -3.36
C ALA A 97 -16.42 15.86 -1.83
N GLN A 98 -15.92 14.83 -1.14
CA GLN A 98 -15.75 14.81 0.32
C GLN A 98 -14.39 15.37 0.80
N ALA A 99 -13.55 15.83 -0.13
CA ALA A 99 -12.24 16.37 0.19
C ALA A 99 -12.34 17.70 0.95
N LEU A 100 -11.48 17.87 1.96
CA LEU A 100 -11.41 19.09 2.76
C LEU A 100 -10.55 20.15 2.08
N ASP A 101 -11.04 21.38 2.02
CA ASP A 101 -10.20 22.52 1.62
C ASP A 101 -9.27 22.93 2.77
N LEU A 102 -7.99 23.10 2.44
CA LEU A 102 -6.95 23.52 3.36
C LEU A 102 -6.44 24.92 3.01
N ASP A 103 -6.23 25.74 4.03
CA ASP A 103 -5.50 27.00 3.86
C ASP A 103 -4.00 26.72 3.68
N TRP A 104 -3.42 27.35 2.66
CA TRP A 104 -2.00 27.21 2.35
C TRP A 104 -1.30 28.56 2.14
N PRO A 105 -1.04 29.33 3.23
CA PRO A 105 -0.41 30.64 3.13
C PRO A 105 0.97 30.61 2.47
N ALA A 106 1.78 29.58 2.75
CA ALA A 106 3.15 29.45 2.22
C ALA A 106 3.21 29.40 0.68
N ALA A 107 2.19 28.88 -0.01
CA ALA A 107 2.14 28.89 -1.47
C ALA A 107 2.11 30.30 -2.07
N ARG A 108 1.60 31.30 -1.34
CA ARG A 108 1.56 32.70 -1.80
C ARG A 108 2.95 33.33 -1.95
N MET A 109 3.97 32.72 -1.33
CA MET A 109 5.36 33.16 -1.47
C MET A 109 5.96 32.77 -2.83
N VAL A 110 5.37 31.80 -3.53
CA VAL A 110 5.87 31.29 -4.81
C VAL A 110 4.86 31.39 -5.96
N CYS A 111 3.57 31.58 -5.66
CA CYS A 111 2.52 31.73 -6.66
C CYS A 111 1.49 32.79 -6.21
N ALA A 112 1.24 33.79 -7.07
CA ALA A 112 0.32 34.89 -6.74
C ALA A 112 -1.12 34.41 -6.53
N GLU A 113 -1.56 33.45 -7.34
CA GLU A 113 -2.84 32.78 -7.26
C GLU A 113 -2.63 31.31 -6.88
N PRO A 114 -2.55 30.99 -5.57
CA PRO A 114 -2.29 29.61 -5.15
C PRO A 114 -3.44 28.67 -5.56
N PRO A 115 -3.12 27.42 -5.94
CA PRO A 115 -4.14 26.42 -6.25
C PRO A 115 -5.04 26.13 -5.04
N ARG A 116 -6.20 25.53 -5.29
CA ARG A 116 -6.99 24.90 -4.23
C ARG A 116 -6.21 23.71 -3.66
N LEU A 117 -5.98 23.68 -2.36
CA LEU A 117 -5.37 22.55 -1.67
C LEU A 117 -6.47 21.68 -1.06
N ARG A 118 -6.63 20.46 -1.58
CA ARG A 118 -7.73 19.55 -1.22
C ARG A 118 -7.20 18.27 -0.60
N LEU A 119 -7.65 17.93 0.60
CA LEU A 119 -7.23 16.76 1.35
C LEU A 119 -8.31 15.67 1.30
N LEU A 120 -7.95 14.51 0.76
CA LEU A 120 -8.83 13.35 0.66
C LEU A 120 -9.01 12.67 2.03
N PRO A 121 -10.24 12.32 2.41
CA PRO A 121 -10.50 11.51 3.61
C PRO A 121 -10.12 10.05 3.39
N GLY A 122 -9.88 9.33 4.49
CA GLY A 122 -9.75 7.87 4.48
C GLY A 122 -11.11 7.17 4.57
N LEU A 123 -11.12 5.84 4.57
CA LEU A 123 -12.33 5.02 4.75
C LEU A 123 -12.33 4.29 6.09
N SER A 124 -13.53 4.04 6.62
CA SER A 124 -13.76 3.23 7.82
C SER A 124 -14.83 2.17 7.55
N GLN A 125 -14.65 0.99 8.11
CA GLN A 125 -15.66 -0.03 8.26
C GLN A 125 -16.10 -0.06 9.72
N LEU A 126 -17.39 0.13 9.96
CA LEU A 126 -17.96 0.15 11.30
C LEU A 126 -18.42 -1.26 11.72
N PRO A 127 -18.41 -1.60 13.03
CA PRO A 127 -18.79 -2.93 13.53
C PRO A 127 -20.12 -3.47 13.01
N GLU A 128 -21.09 -2.59 12.74
CA GLU A 128 -22.40 -2.94 12.19
C GLU A 128 -22.37 -3.44 10.73
N ALA A 129 -21.31 -3.11 9.97
CA ALA A 129 -21.12 -3.53 8.58
C ALA A 129 -20.12 -4.70 8.44
N GLY A 130 -19.39 -5.04 9.50
CA GLY A 130 -18.34 -6.05 9.52
C GLY A 130 -17.31 -5.79 10.63
N PRO A 131 -16.20 -6.54 10.69
CA PRO A 131 -15.11 -6.23 11.62
C PRO A 131 -14.64 -4.78 11.45
N ALA A 132 -14.43 -4.07 12.55
CA ALA A 132 -13.99 -2.67 12.49
C ALA A 132 -12.64 -2.55 11.79
N ASP A 133 -12.54 -1.65 10.82
CA ASP A 133 -11.32 -1.46 10.04
C ASP A 133 -11.19 -0.02 9.51
N VAL A 134 -9.97 0.41 9.18
CA VAL A 134 -9.67 1.74 8.61
C VAL A 134 -8.57 1.67 7.54
N MET A 135 -8.66 2.57 6.57
CA MET A 135 -7.59 2.83 5.59
C MET A 135 -7.46 4.33 5.31
N ARG A 136 -6.28 4.79 4.93
CA ARG A 136 -5.99 6.19 4.61
C ARG A 136 -4.82 6.29 3.63
N GLY A 137 -5.14 6.70 2.41
CA GLY A 137 -4.27 6.71 1.24
C GLY A 137 -4.64 5.59 0.25
N GLU A 138 -4.95 4.40 0.78
CA GLU A 138 -5.32 3.24 -0.04
C GLU A 138 -6.63 3.47 -0.83
N GLU A 139 -7.56 4.29 -0.32
CA GLU A 139 -8.78 4.62 -1.05
C GLU A 139 -8.52 5.35 -2.37
N THR A 140 -7.49 6.18 -2.40
CA THR A 140 -7.06 6.89 -3.62
C THR A 140 -6.44 5.90 -4.61
N GLN A 141 -5.66 4.93 -4.12
CA GLN A 141 -5.11 3.87 -4.96
C GLN A 141 -6.21 2.95 -5.52
N LEU A 142 -7.23 2.63 -4.72
CA LEU A 142 -8.38 1.83 -5.13
C LEU A 142 -9.18 2.50 -6.25
N LEU A 143 -9.45 3.82 -6.14
CA LEU A 143 -10.14 4.57 -7.19
C LEU A 143 -9.41 4.42 -8.52
N GLY A 144 -8.11 4.65 -8.48
CA GLY A 144 -7.26 4.58 -9.65
C GLY A 144 -7.10 3.17 -10.22
N ALA A 145 -6.89 2.18 -9.35
CA ALA A 145 -6.75 0.79 -9.75
C ALA A 145 -8.03 0.26 -10.39
N TRP A 146 -9.20 0.61 -9.86
CA TRP A 146 -10.48 0.28 -10.46
C TRP A 146 -10.60 0.88 -11.87
N ARG A 147 -10.35 2.19 -12.02
CA ARG A 147 -10.43 2.87 -13.32
C ARG A 147 -9.45 2.31 -14.34
N HIS A 148 -8.22 2.04 -13.92
CA HIS A 148 -7.20 1.43 -14.77
C HIS A 148 -7.57 0.01 -15.21
N TRP A 149 -8.07 -0.81 -14.29
CA TRP A 149 -8.51 -2.18 -14.58
C TRP A 149 -9.73 -2.24 -15.51
N GLN A 150 -10.69 -1.33 -15.34
CA GLN A 150 -11.82 -1.21 -16.27
C GLN A 150 -11.36 -0.79 -17.67
N ALA A 151 -10.40 0.15 -17.75
CA ALA A 151 -9.87 0.64 -19.03
C ALA A 151 -8.96 -0.38 -19.76
N SER A 152 -8.38 -1.36 -19.08
CA SER A 152 -7.50 -2.35 -19.71
C SER A 152 -8.23 -3.37 -20.58
N GLY A 153 -9.57 -3.43 -20.51
CA GLY A 153 -10.37 -4.44 -21.21
C GLY A 153 -10.22 -5.86 -20.66
N THR A 154 -9.46 -6.05 -19.57
CA THR A 154 -9.31 -7.33 -18.87
C THR A 154 -10.31 -7.51 -17.73
N ALA A 155 -11.20 -6.54 -17.52
CA ALA A 155 -12.21 -6.59 -16.48
C ALA A 155 -13.23 -7.70 -16.76
N ALA A 156 -13.31 -8.67 -15.85
CA ALA A 156 -14.27 -9.76 -15.90
C ALA A 156 -15.33 -9.55 -14.82
N GLY A 157 -16.47 -8.98 -15.22
CA GLY A 157 -17.62 -8.75 -14.34
C GLY A 157 -17.58 -7.42 -13.58
N ASP A 158 -18.56 -7.27 -12.70
CA ASP A 158 -18.83 -6.03 -11.96
C ASP A 158 -18.21 -5.99 -10.57
N GLU A 159 -17.44 -7.01 -10.18
CA GLU A 159 -16.85 -7.11 -8.83
C GLU A 159 -15.41 -7.62 -8.90
N ALA A 160 -14.58 -7.17 -7.96
CA ALA A 160 -13.21 -7.65 -7.80
C ALA A 160 -12.72 -7.49 -6.35
N LEU A 161 -11.73 -8.29 -5.98
CA LEU A 161 -10.98 -8.14 -4.73
C LEU A 161 -9.64 -7.48 -5.03
N PHE A 162 -9.45 -6.26 -4.54
CA PHE A 162 -8.19 -5.55 -4.60
C PHE A 162 -7.37 -5.85 -3.36
N ILE A 163 -6.15 -6.32 -3.56
CA ILE A 163 -5.14 -6.55 -2.54
C ILE A 163 -4.10 -5.44 -2.70
N LEU A 164 -3.84 -4.68 -1.64
CA LEU A 164 -2.85 -3.60 -1.62
C LEU A 164 -1.74 -3.99 -0.64
N PRO A 165 -0.73 -4.76 -1.09
CA PRO A 165 0.38 -5.19 -0.25
C PRO A 165 1.15 -4.01 0.34
N GLY A 166 1.59 -4.16 1.60
CA GLY A 166 2.43 -3.16 2.25
C GLY A 166 2.71 -3.50 3.71
N THR A 167 3.10 -2.49 4.49
CA THR A 167 3.22 -2.60 5.96
C THR A 167 1.93 -3.14 6.58
N HIS A 168 0.80 -2.62 6.12
CA HIS A 168 -0.54 -3.13 6.39
C HIS A 168 -1.18 -3.45 5.05
N SER A 169 -1.26 -4.73 4.70
CA SER A 169 -1.94 -5.15 3.48
C SER A 169 -3.44 -4.90 3.63
N LYS A 170 -4.07 -4.33 2.60
CA LYS A 170 -5.52 -4.09 2.56
C LYS A 170 -6.14 -4.99 1.52
N TRP A 171 -7.18 -5.72 1.90
CA TRP A 171 -8.06 -6.42 0.97
C TRP A 171 -9.36 -5.63 0.89
N ALA A 172 -9.73 -5.13 -0.28
CA ALA A 172 -10.95 -4.37 -0.48
C ALA A 172 -11.83 -5.02 -1.55
N HIS A 173 -13.07 -5.34 -1.19
CA HIS A 173 -14.07 -5.84 -2.11
C HIS A 173 -14.76 -4.66 -2.77
N LEU A 174 -14.57 -4.52 -4.08
CA LEU A 174 -15.18 -3.46 -4.88
C LEU A 174 -16.25 -4.05 -5.79
N ARG A 175 -17.34 -3.30 -5.95
CA ARG A 175 -18.44 -3.60 -6.88
C ARG A 175 -18.80 -2.36 -7.69
N SER A 176 -19.07 -2.55 -8.98
CA SER A 176 -19.72 -1.58 -9.85
C SER A 176 -21.19 -1.45 -9.46
N ASP A 177 -21.61 -0.26 -9.07
CA ASP A 177 -23.03 0.08 -8.89
C ASP A 177 -23.35 1.31 -9.74
N ARG A 178 -24.16 1.11 -10.78
CA ARG A 178 -24.49 2.14 -11.78
C ARG A 178 -23.24 2.80 -12.41
N GLY A 179 -22.19 2.01 -12.63
CA GLY A 179 -20.92 2.47 -13.21
C GLY A 179 -19.97 3.16 -12.22
N LEU A 180 -20.34 3.22 -10.93
CA LEU A 180 -19.50 3.78 -9.87
C LEU A 180 -18.79 2.66 -9.10
N ALA A 181 -17.56 2.93 -8.66
CA ALA A 181 -16.74 1.97 -7.94
C ALA A 181 -17.08 1.98 -6.44
N GLN A 182 -17.92 1.06 -5.97
CA GLN A 182 -18.36 1.00 -4.58
C GLN A 182 -17.51 0.02 -3.76
N VAL A 183 -16.76 0.54 -2.78
CA VAL A 183 -16.12 -0.29 -1.76
C VAL A 183 -17.22 -0.88 -0.88
N GLN A 184 -17.37 -2.20 -0.88
CA GLN A 184 -18.34 -2.91 -0.05
C GLN A 184 -17.82 -3.10 1.36
N SER A 185 -16.60 -3.62 1.44
CA SER A 185 -15.93 -4.00 2.68
C SER A 185 -14.43 -4.03 2.45
N PHE A 186 -13.68 -4.01 3.55
CA PHE A 186 -12.26 -4.26 3.50
C PHE A 186 -11.75 -4.92 4.78
N GLN A 187 -10.56 -5.50 4.67
CA GLN A 187 -9.86 -6.17 5.76
C GLN A 187 -8.37 -5.86 5.71
N THR A 188 -7.80 -5.53 6.86
CA THR A 188 -6.39 -5.24 7.05
C THR A 188 -5.64 -6.45 7.59
N PHE A 189 -4.46 -6.70 7.03
CA PHE A 189 -3.49 -7.66 7.51
C PHE A 189 -2.18 -6.97 7.84
N MET A 190 -1.65 -7.15 9.04
CA MET A 190 -0.38 -6.55 9.48
C MET A 190 0.85 -7.33 8.97
N THR A 191 0.77 -7.90 7.77
CA THR A 191 1.75 -8.83 7.19
C THR A 191 3.14 -8.23 7.09
N GLY A 192 3.27 -7.05 6.48
CA GLY A 192 4.55 -6.36 6.34
C GLY A 192 5.11 -5.84 7.67
N GLU A 193 4.25 -5.33 8.56
CA GLU A 193 4.68 -4.89 9.89
C GLU A 193 5.19 -6.06 10.73
N LEU A 194 4.47 -7.18 10.76
CA LEU A 194 4.86 -8.36 11.51
C LEU A 194 6.16 -8.96 10.94
N PHE A 195 6.31 -9.00 9.61
CA PHE A 195 7.57 -9.39 8.98
C PHE A 195 8.73 -8.53 9.49
N ARG A 196 8.60 -7.19 9.41
CA ARG A 196 9.64 -6.25 9.84
C ARG A 196 9.98 -6.41 11.32
N LEU A 197 8.99 -6.54 12.20
CA LEU A 197 9.21 -6.71 13.64
C LEU A 197 9.96 -8.02 13.94
N LEU A 198 9.50 -9.13 13.36
CA LEU A 198 10.09 -10.45 13.59
C LEU A 198 11.45 -10.62 12.92
N SER A 199 11.71 -9.92 11.82
CA SER A 199 13.01 -9.95 11.13
C SER A 199 14.07 -9.10 11.83
N GLN A 200 13.67 -8.14 12.68
CA GLN A 200 14.59 -7.20 13.34
C GLN A 200 14.74 -7.47 14.85
N GLN A 201 13.74 -8.10 15.47
CA GLN A 201 13.69 -8.27 16.92
C GLN A 201 13.42 -9.72 17.33
N GLY A 202 13.69 -10.00 18.61
CA GLY A 202 13.40 -11.29 19.23
C GLY A 202 14.21 -12.46 18.64
N ALA A 203 13.67 -13.66 18.81
CA ALA A 203 14.37 -14.89 18.47
C ALA A 203 14.52 -15.11 16.94
N LEU A 204 13.63 -14.55 16.12
CA LEU A 204 13.79 -14.61 14.66
C LEU A 204 14.77 -13.53 14.16
N GLY A 205 14.79 -12.35 14.78
CA GLY A 205 15.70 -11.26 14.41
C GLY A 205 17.18 -11.59 14.57
N SER A 206 17.56 -12.52 15.45
CA SER A 206 18.96 -12.99 15.56
C SER A 206 19.39 -13.89 14.39
N LEU A 207 18.43 -14.40 13.61
CA LEU A 207 18.62 -15.38 12.55
C LEU A 207 18.40 -14.78 11.16
N ILE A 208 17.54 -13.79 11.04
CA ILE A 208 17.12 -13.24 9.75
C ILE A 208 17.94 -12.00 9.43
N ASP A 209 18.41 -11.92 8.18
CA ASP A 209 18.92 -10.68 7.62
C ASP A 209 17.94 -10.17 6.54
N SER A 210 17.21 -9.13 6.87
CA SER A 210 16.21 -8.51 5.98
C SER A 210 16.81 -7.64 4.87
N THR A 211 18.15 -7.45 4.85
CA THR A 211 18.84 -6.64 3.83
C THR A 211 19.21 -7.44 2.57
N LEU A 212 19.04 -8.76 2.60
CA LEU A 212 19.44 -9.65 1.50
C LEU A 212 18.43 -9.61 0.33
N PRO A 213 18.89 -9.73 -0.94
CA PRO A 213 18.03 -9.71 -2.11
C PRO A 213 17.23 -11.03 -2.25
N LEU A 214 16.06 -11.06 -1.61
CA LEU A 214 15.25 -12.27 -1.46
C LEU A 214 14.68 -12.89 -2.76
N LEU A 215 14.49 -12.16 -3.86
CA LEU A 215 13.72 -12.70 -5.02
C LEU A 215 14.56 -13.45 -6.05
N GLU A 216 15.78 -13.00 -6.27
CA GLU A 216 16.60 -13.47 -7.40
C GLU A 216 17.35 -14.77 -7.06
N HIS A 217 17.38 -15.15 -5.78
CA HIS A 217 18.13 -16.30 -5.31
C HIS A 217 17.24 -17.56 -5.22
N PRO A 218 17.58 -18.68 -5.89
CA PRO A 218 16.78 -19.91 -5.87
C PRO A 218 16.46 -20.43 -4.46
N LEU A 219 17.42 -20.38 -3.54
CA LEU A 219 17.19 -20.79 -2.13
C LEU A 219 16.15 -19.93 -1.41
N ALA A 220 16.05 -18.66 -1.75
CA ALA A 220 15.07 -17.77 -1.16
C ALA A 220 13.67 -18.09 -1.72
N GLN A 221 13.55 -18.33 -3.02
CA GLN A 221 12.31 -18.81 -3.63
C GLN A 221 11.83 -20.13 -3.01
N GLN A 222 12.73 -21.09 -2.81
CA GLN A 222 12.41 -22.35 -2.14
C GLN A 222 11.98 -22.14 -0.68
N GLY A 223 12.69 -21.28 0.06
CA GLY A 223 12.33 -20.93 1.44
C GLY A 223 10.94 -20.29 1.51
N PHE A 224 10.67 -19.36 0.60
CA PHE A 224 9.37 -18.71 0.47
C PHE A 224 8.24 -19.72 0.23
N ASP A 225 8.40 -20.62 -0.75
CA ASP A 225 7.37 -21.63 -1.06
C ASP A 225 7.10 -22.54 0.13
N GLN A 226 8.14 -22.97 0.85
CA GLN A 226 7.97 -23.75 2.08
C GLN A 226 7.18 -22.98 3.13
N GLY A 227 7.42 -21.68 3.27
CA GLY A 227 6.66 -20.81 4.16
C GLY A 227 5.18 -20.76 3.76
N VAL A 228 4.89 -20.58 2.48
CA VAL A 228 3.52 -20.56 1.95
C VAL A 228 2.82 -21.90 2.22
N ASP A 229 3.51 -23.01 1.99
CA ASP A 229 2.99 -24.36 2.24
C ASP A 229 2.70 -24.58 3.74
N TRP A 230 3.60 -24.16 4.63
CA TRP A 230 3.39 -24.24 6.08
C TRP A 230 2.19 -23.41 6.54
N ALA A 231 1.91 -22.29 5.87
CA ALA A 231 0.75 -21.47 6.18
C ALA A 231 -0.59 -22.17 5.89
N GLN A 232 -0.59 -23.22 5.07
CA GLN A 232 -1.79 -23.99 4.72
C GLN A 232 -2.06 -25.18 5.64
N ASP A 233 -1.14 -25.47 6.56
CA ASP A 233 -1.26 -26.56 7.52
C ASP A 233 -2.27 -26.21 8.63
N ASP A 234 -3.52 -26.68 8.47
CA ASP A 234 -4.60 -26.45 9.43
C ASP A 234 -4.35 -27.13 10.80
N ALA A 235 -3.38 -28.04 10.91
CA ALA A 235 -3.02 -28.68 12.18
C ALA A 235 -2.11 -27.80 13.06
N SER A 236 -1.56 -26.71 12.53
CA SER A 236 -0.60 -25.85 13.22
C SER A 236 -1.05 -24.39 13.20
N SER A 237 -0.90 -23.71 14.34
CA SER A 237 -1.19 -22.26 14.41
C SER A 237 -0.05 -21.45 13.81
N LEU A 238 -0.35 -20.23 13.34
CA LEU A 238 0.67 -19.29 12.88
C LEU A 238 1.79 -19.10 13.92
N LEU A 239 1.45 -19.03 15.21
CA LEU A 239 2.43 -18.87 16.29
C LEU A 239 3.42 -20.05 16.36
N ALA A 240 2.94 -21.28 16.17
CA ALA A 240 3.79 -22.46 16.11
C ALA A 240 4.67 -22.46 14.85
N GLN A 241 4.12 -22.11 13.70
CA GLN A 241 4.87 -22.02 12.44
C GLN A 241 5.95 -20.92 12.48
N LEU A 242 5.68 -19.79 13.14
CA LEU A 242 6.68 -18.73 13.34
C LEU A 242 7.90 -19.27 14.11
N PHE A 243 7.68 -20.04 15.17
CA PHE A 243 8.78 -20.66 15.90
C PHE A 243 9.48 -21.76 15.09
N ARG A 244 8.73 -22.49 14.25
CA ARG A 244 9.29 -23.51 13.34
C ARG A 244 10.37 -22.92 12.41
N VAL A 245 10.18 -21.70 11.90
CA VAL A 245 11.21 -21.02 11.08
C VAL A 245 12.55 -20.95 11.81
N ARG A 246 12.54 -20.64 13.11
CA ARG A 246 13.75 -20.63 13.95
C ARG A 246 14.28 -22.04 14.20
N ALA A 247 13.41 -22.96 14.59
CA ALA A 247 13.81 -24.32 14.95
C ALA A 247 14.51 -25.03 13.78
N GLU A 248 14.01 -24.89 12.57
CA GLU A 248 14.58 -25.50 11.36
C GLU A 248 15.97 -24.94 11.03
N ALA A 249 16.20 -23.64 11.29
CA ALA A 249 17.53 -23.07 11.11
C ALA A 249 18.53 -23.49 12.20
N LEU A 250 18.08 -23.71 13.44
CA LEU A 250 18.94 -24.20 14.52
C LEU A 250 19.33 -25.67 14.34
N LEU A 251 18.42 -26.47 13.77
CA LEU A 251 18.63 -27.89 13.53
C LEU A 251 19.29 -28.17 12.17
N ALA A 252 19.52 -27.14 11.34
CA ALA A 252 20.21 -27.27 10.07
C ALA A 252 21.66 -27.77 10.30
N PRO A 253 22.17 -28.67 9.45
CA PRO A 253 23.55 -29.16 9.55
C PRO A 253 24.55 -28.00 9.53
N PRO A 254 25.68 -28.10 10.26
CA PRO A 254 26.69 -27.06 10.23
C PRO A 254 27.20 -26.86 8.79
N PRO A 255 27.40 -25.62 8.35
CA PRO A 255 27.83 -25.33 6.99
C PRO A 255 29.20 -25.95 6.69
N HIS A 256 29.32 -26.67 5.57
CA HIS A 256 30.59 -27.25 5.10
C HIS A 256 31.60 -26.20 4.64
N THR A 257 31.14 -24.98 4.33
CA THR A 257 31.98 -23.83 3.97
C THR A 257 31.61 -22.63 4.85
N PRO A 258 32.55 -22.05 5.61
CA PRO A 258 32.26 -20.88 6.44
C PRO A 258 31.79 -19.67 5.60
N GLY A 259 30.85 -18.89 6.14
CA GLY A 259 30.35 -17.66 5.51
C GLY A 259 29.16 -17.89 4.57
N SER A 260 29.41 -18.37 3.34
CA SER A 260 28.38 -18.43 2.28
C SER A 260 27.16 -19.30 2.63
N ALA A 261 27.37 -20.39 3.34
CA ALA A 261 26.29 -21.29 3.74
C ALA A 261 25.51 -20.76 4.97
N VAL A 262 26.11 -19.90 5.81
CA VAL A 262 25.39 -19.18 6.86
C VAL A 262 24.45 -18.14 6.22
N ASP A 263 24.95 -17.38 5.25
CA ASP A 263 24.15 -16.38 4.56
C ASP A 263 23.00 -17.02 3.77
N ALA A 264 23.24 -18.17 3.14
CA ALA A 264 22.19 -18.97 2.49
C ALA A 264 21.09 -19.41 3.46
N LEU A 265 21.44 -19.85 4.68
CA LEU A 265 20.49 -20.24 5.71
C LEU A 265 19.66 -19.04 6.18
N ARG A 266 20.32 -17.91 6.45
CA ARG A 266 19.64 -16.67 6.88
C ARG A 266 18.69 -16.16 5.81
N LEU A 267 19.13 -16.19 4.55
CA LEU A 267 18.34 -15.83 3.38
C LEU A 267 17.09 -16.73 3.26
N GLN A 268 17.25 -18.03 3.39
CA GLN A 268 16.13 -18.98 3.31
C GLN A 268 15.16 -18.80 4.49
N ALA A 269 15.66 -18.56 5.71
CA ALA A 269 14.83 -18.28 6.88
C ALA A 269 14.03 -16.98 6.72
N ALA A 270 14.65 -15.93 6.17
CA ALA A 270 14.00 -14.65 5.86
C ALA A 270 12.86 -14.86 4.84
N ALA A 271 13.15 -15.56 3.74
CA ALA A 271 12.17 -15.84 2.71
C ALA A 271 11.05 -16.74 3.23
N ARG A 272 11.35 -17.74 4.07
CA ARG A 272 10.36 -18.61 4.71
C ARG A 272 9.44 -17.86 5.66
N LEU A 273 9.95 -16.93 6.45
CA LEU A 273 9.12 -16.05 7.26
C LEU A 273 8.18 -15.21 6.37
N SER A 274 8.69 -14.63 5.28
CA SER A 274 7.87 -13.86 4.34
C SER A 274 6.77 -14.71 3.70
N GLY A 275 7.12 -15.90 3.19
CA GLY A 275 6.17 -16.83 2.60
C GLY A 275 5.13 -17.34 3.59
N LEU A 276 5.51 -17.59 4.84
CA LEU A 276 4.57 -17.97 5.90
C LEU A 276 3.56 -16.87 6.18
N LEU A 277 3.99 -15.61 6.26
CA LEU A 277 3.10 -14.48 6.54
C LEU A 277 2.17 -14.17 5.36
N ILE A 278 2.71 -14.06 4.14
CA ILE A 278 1.91 -13.83 2.92
C ILE A 278 0.98 -15.02 2.65
N GLY A 279 1.46 -16.26 2.84
CA GLY A 279 0.66 -17.46 2.71
C GLY A 279 -0.46 -17.55 3.74
N SER A 280 -0.25 -17.05 4.96
CA SER A 280 -1.28 -17.00 6.01
C SER A 280 -2.36 -15.96 5.69
N GLU A 281 -1.95 -14.85 5.08
CA GLU A 281 -2.86 -13.82 4.57
C GLU A 281 -3.70 -14.38 3.41
N LEU A 282 -3.08 -14.78 2.30
CA LEU A 282 -3.78 -15.30 1.11
C LEU A 282 -4.55 -16.60 1.40
N GLY A 283 -4.08 -17.41 2.35
CA GLY A 283 -4.74 -18.63 2.80
C GLY A 283 -6.15 -18.39 3.35
N GLN A 284 -6.47 -17.18 3.83
CA GLN A 284 -7.83 -16.83 4.27
C GLN A 284 -8.88 -17.01 3.17
N LEU A 285 -8.51 -16.89 1.89
CA LEU A 285 -9.43 -17.10 0.76
C LEU A 285 -10.00 -18.53 0.73
N ARG A 286 -9.32 -19.53 1.31
CA ARG A 286 -9.87 -20.89 1.44
C ARG A 286 -11.16 -20.91 2.28
N ARG A 287 -11.30 -19.98 3.22
CA ARG A 287 -12.47 -19.85 4.11
C ARG A 287 -13.49 -18.83 3.59
N GLN A 288 -13.20 -18.18 2.47
CA GLN A 288 -14.04 -17.13 1.90
C GLN A 288 -14.32 -17.42 0.41
N PRO A 289 -15.10 -18.47 0.09
CA PRO A 289 -15.29 -18.95 -1.29
C PRO A 289 -15.89 -17.90 -2.22
N ALA A 290 -16.75 -17.01 -1.70
CA ALA A 290 -17.31 -15.89 -2.46
C ALA A 290 -16.21 -14.93 -2.94
N LEU A 291 -15.31 -14.51 -2.04
CA LEU A 291 -14.18 -13.63 -2.42
C LEU A 291 -13.16 -14.36 -3.29
N ARG A 292 -12.92 -15.65 -3.03
CA ARG A 292 -12.00 -16.48 -3.82
C ARG A 292 -12.43 -16.60 -5.29
N ALA A 293 -13.72 -16.51 -5.57
CA ALA A 293 -14.26 -16.59 -6.92
C ALA A 293 -14.15 -15.28 -7.72
N LEU A 294 -13.83 -14.16 -7.06
CA LEU A 294 -13.68 -12.86 -7.71
C LEU A 294 -12.33 -12.76 -8.45
N PRO A 295 -12.23 -11.89 -9.48
CA PRO A 295 -10.95 -11.40 -9.96
C PRO A 295 -10.11 -10.85 -8.79
N LEU A 296 -8.86 -11.31 -8.67
CA LEU A 296 -7.93 -10.85 -7.64
C LEU A 296 -6.90 -9.91 -8.27
N LEU A 297 -6.78 -8.70 -7.71
CA LEU A 297 -5.94 -7.63 -8.25
C LEU A 297 -4.97 -7.15 -7.18
N ALA A 298 -3.66 -7.29 -7.40
CA ALA A 298 -2.65 -6.72 -6.51
C ALA A 298 -2.21 -5.34 -6.99
N VAL A 299 -2.23 -4.34 -6.12
CA VAL A 299 -1.76 -2.96 -6.40
C VAL A 299 -0.66 -2.61 -5.43
N GLY A 300 0.58 -2.54 -5.90
CA GLY A 300 1.73 -2.33 -5.03
C GLY A 300 3.04 -2.28 -5.79
N GLU A 301 4.13 -2.08 -5.06
CA GLU A 301 5.47 -2.06 -5.63
C GLU A 301 5.80 -3.41 -6.30
N ALA A 302 6.41 -3.37 -7.48
CA ALA A 302 6.56 -4.53 -8.36
C ALA A 302 7.20 -5.73 -7.66
N ARG A 303 8.22 -5.49 -6.83
CA ARG A 303 8.90 -6.53 -6.07
C ARG A 303 7.99 -7.22 -5.06
N LEU A 304 7.18 -6.46 -4.32
CA LEU A 304 6.24 -7.00 -3.35
C LEU A 304 5.08 -7.73 -4.05
N CYS A 305 4.55 -7.16 -5.14
CA CYS A 305 3.54 -7.81 -5.97
C CYS A 305 4.01 -9.16 -6.54
N ALA A 306 5.29 -9.27 -6.92
CA ALA A 306 5.86 -10.55 -7.39
C ALA A 306 5.83 -11.64 -6.32
N TRP A 307 6.05 -11.30 -5.04
CA TRP A 307 5.91 -12.27 -3.93
C TRP A 307 4.46 -12.69 -3.70
N TYR A 308 3.53 -11.74 -3.74
CA TYR A 308 2.11 -12.04 -3.64
C TYR A 308 1.63 -12.91 -4.80
N ALA A 309 2.09 -12.63 -6.03
CA ALA A 309 1.79 -13.44 -7.20
C ALA A 309 2.35 -14.87 -7.09
N ARG A 310 3.58 -15.03 -6.61
CA ARG A 310 4.17 -16.35 -6.35
C ARG A 310 3.39 -17.14 -5.31
N ALA A 311 3.01 -16.51 -4.20
CA ALA A 311 2.18 -17.15 -3.18
C ALA A 311 0.78 -17.49 -3.73
N ALA A 312 0.17 -16.61 -4.53
CA ALA A 312 -1.10 -16.87 -5.17
C ALA A 312 -1.03 -18.07 -6.12
N GLU A 313 -0.02 -18.15 -6.98
CA GLU A 313 0.22 -19.30 -7.87
C GLU A 313 0.35 -20.60 -7.08
N ARG A 314 1.14 -20.59 -6.00
CA ARG A 314 1.31 -21.73 -5.10
C ARG A 314 -0.01 -22.18 -4.45
N LEU A 315 -0.92 -21.24 -4.18
CA LEU A 315 -2.25 -21.47 -3.63
C LEU A 315 -3.35 -21.69 -4.68
N SER A 316 -2.97 -21.86 -5.96
CA SER A 316 -3.89 -22.00 -7.09
C SER A 316 -4.91 -20.86 -7.18
N LEU A 317 -4.41 -19.63 -7.02
CA LEU A 317 -5.14 -18.38 -7.16
C LEU A 317 -4.60 -17.63 -8.38
N SER A 318 -5.49 -17.01 -9.15
CA SER A 318 -5.10 -16.11 -10.24
C SER A 318 -5.06 -14.67 -9.72
N LEU A 319 -3.86 -14.13 -9.53
CA LEU A 319 -3.64 -12.77 -9.03
C LEU A 319 -2.99 -11.92 -10.14
N GLN A 320 -3.72 -10.93 -10.65
CA GLN A 320 -3.19 -9.97 -11.62
C GLN A 320 -2.56 -8.80 -10.87
N CYS A 321 -1.32 -8.45 -11.21
CA CYS A 321 -0.65 -7.28 -10.64
C CYS A 321 -0.92 -6.04 -11.51
N LEU A 322 -1.35 -4.95 -10.88
CA LEU A 322 -1.57 -3.65 -11.51
C LEU A 322 -0.41 -2.72 -11.17
N ASP A 323 -0.01 -1.88 -12.12
CA ASP A 323 1.03 -0.89 -11.90
C ASP A 323 0.51 0.20 -10.93
N PRO A 324 1.15 0.36 -9.75
CA PRO A 324 0.72 1.35 -8.76
C PRO A 324 0.85 2.79 -9.27
N ARG A 325 1.76 3.06 -10.20
CA ARG A 325 1.91 4.36 -10.86
C ARG A 325 0.71 4.63 -11.76
N GLU A 326 0.34 3.68 -12.62
CA GLU A 326 -0.83 3.84 -13.49
C GLU A 326 -2.14 3.93 -12.70
N ALA A 327 -2.27 3.15 -11.62
CA ALA A 327 -3.37 3.32 -10.67
C ALA A 327 -3.39 4.77 -10.13
N HIS A 328 -2.27 5.29 -9.64
CA HIS A 328 -2.24 6.65 -9.12
C HIS A 328 -2.63 7.70 -10.19
N LEU A 329 -2.08 7.61 -11.40
CA LEU A 329 -2.43 8.53 -12.50
C LEU A 329 -3.91 8.44 -12.87
N ALA A 330 -4.49 7.24 -12.90
CA ALA A 330 -5.91 7.04 -13.16
C ALA A 330 -6.78 7.66 -12.05
N ALA A 331 -6.35 7.60 -10.78
CA ALA A 331 -7.05 8.26 -9.67
C ALA A 331 -7.08 9.79 -9.85
N LEU A 332 -5.95 10.39 -10.24
CA LEU A 332 -5.86 11.84 -10.47
C LEU A 332 -6.77 12.28 -11.61
N ARG A 333 -6.78 11.52 -12.70
CA ARG A 333 -7.68 11.77 -13.84
C ARG A 333 -9.13 11.73 -13.39
N ALA A 334 -9.53 10.72 -12.62
CA ALA A 334 -10.88 10.61 -12.09
C ALA A 334 -11.25 11.79 -11.16
N LEU A 335 -10.36 12.20 -10.26
CA LEU A 335 -10.58 13.32 -9.34
C LEU A 335 -10.75 14.68 -10.05
N GLU A 336 -10.12 14.85 -11.22
CA GLU A 336 -10.21 16.07 -12.03
C GLU A 336 -11.27 16.00 -13.15
N GLY A 337 -11.96 14.86 -13.30
CA GLY A 337 -12.90 14.63 -14.41
C GLY A 337 -12.21 14.63 -15.78
N LEU A 338 -11.00 14.08 -15.87
CA LEU A 338 -10.22 13.98 -17.11
C LEU A 338 -10.32 12.57 -17.68
N GLY A 339 -10.56 12.45 -18.99
CA GLY A 339 -10.55 11.17 -19.70
C GLY A 339 -11.82 10.33 -19.53
N GLU A 340 -12.98 10.99 -19.39
CA GLU A 340 -14.29 10.37 -19.67
C GLU A 340 -14.53 10.19 -21.18
#